data_AF-A0AAN4ZZ10-F1
#
_entry.id   AF-A0AAN4ZZ10-F1
#
_cell.length_a   1.000
_cell.length_b   1.000
_cell.length_c   1.000
_cell.angle_alpha   90.00
_cell.angle_beta   90.00
_cell.angle_gamma   90.00
#
_symmetry.space_group_name_H-M   'P 1'
#
loop_
_entity.id
_entity.type
_entity.pdbx_description
1 polymer ?
#
loop_
_entity_poly.entity_id
_entity_poly.type
_entity_poly.pdbx_seq_one_letter_code
_entity_poly.pdbx_strand_id
1 'polypeptide(L)'
;MAGRLGTLELTGRLRQRALEAQAIQTRRILAGIAEIDAARARLHEALQGQGAPRSIEAAPYLPGYLRAMRAEEADLLEERARLETELAEAEAALLARFREAKANERLLDGVRGALRTAAAKAEAAELDEIALRAHRGREGGPGLGRRAR
;
A
#
# COMPACT_ATOMS: atom_id res chain seq x y z
N MET A 1 9.57 -16.42 -20.60
CA MET A 1 9.85 -15.77 -19.30
C MET A 1 9.61 -14.25 -19.32
N ALA A 2 10.02 -13.53 -20.37
CA ALA A 2 9.85 -12.07 -20.47
C ALA A 2 8.38 -11.58 -20.33
N GLY A 3 7.42 -12.26 -20.99
CA GLY A 3 5.99 -11.91 -20.85
C GLY A 3 5.46 -12.05 -19.43
N ARG A 4 5.89 -13.09 -18.69
CA ARG A 4 5.50 -13.33 -17.29
C ARG A 4 6.04 -12.25 -16.35
N LEU A 5 7.27 -11.78 -16.57
CA LEU A 5 7.84 -10.68 -15.80
C LEU A 5 7.05 -9.38 -16.03
N GLY A 6 6.78 -9.04 -17.30
CA GLY A 6 5.99 -7.85 -17.65
C GLY A 6 4.59 -7.87 -17.04
N THR A 7 3.90 -9.03 -17.04
CA THR A 7 2.58 -9.17 -16.40
C THR A 7 2.65 -8.96 -14.89
N LEU A 8 3.66 -9.52 -14.20
CA LEU A 8 3.82 -9.36 -12.76
C LEU A 8 4.15 -7.91 -12.37
N GLU A 9 4.93 -7.21 -13.20
CA GLU A 9 5.24 -5.79 -12.98
C GLU A 9 4.00 -4.90 -13.17
N LEU A 10 3.22 -5.15 -14.22
CA LEU A 10 1.94 -4.47 -14.43
C LEU A 10 0.99 -4.71 -13.24
N THR A 11 0.86 -5.96 -12.82
CA THR A 11 0.04 -6.37 -11.67
C THR A 11 0.49 -5.66 -10.39
N GLY A 12 1.82 -5.53 -10.19
CA GLY A 12 2.38 -4.81 -9.06
C GLY A 12 1.98 -3.33 -9.03
N ARG A 13 2.08 -2.65 -10.18
CA ARG A 13 1.66 -1.24 -10.30
C ARG A 13 0.17 -1.06 -10.04
N LEU A 14 -0.67 -1.95 -10.56
CA LEU A 14 -2.12 -1.93 -10.31
C LEU A 14 -2.44 -2.12 -8.83
N ARG A 15 -1.79 -3.08 -8.17
CA ARG A 15 -1.96 -3.32 -6.73
C ARG A 15 -1.49 -2.13 -5.88
N GLN A 16 -0.38 -1.50 -6.26
CA GLN A 16 0.12 -0.30 -5.59
C GLN A 16 -0.90 0.85 -5.67
N ARG A 17 -1.47 1.11 -6.85
CA ARG A 17 -2.53 2.12 -7.01
C ARG A 17 -3.79 1.79 -6.21
N ALA A 18 -4.18 0.52 -6.17
CA ALA A 18 -5.32 0.08 -5.35
C ALA A 18 -5.06 0.31 -3.85
N LEU A 19 -3.83 0.07 -3.37
CA LEU A 19 -3.42 0.34 -1.99
C LEU A 19 -3.47 1.84 -1.68
N GLU A 20 -2.97 2.67 -2.58
CA GLU A 20 -3.01 4.14 -2.44
C GLU A 20 -4.45 4.67 -2.41
N ALA A 21 -5.31 4.16 -3.30
CA ALA A 21 -6.73 4.52 -3.30
C ALA A 21 -7.41 4.13 -1.98
N GLN A 22 -7.13 2.94 -1.45
CA GLN A 22 -7.66 2.50 -0.16
C GLN A 22 -7.16 3.39 0.99
N ALA A 23 -5.88 3.74 1.00
CA ALA A 23 -5.31 4.62 2.02
C ALA A 23 -5.94 6.03 2.00
N ILE A 24 -6.28 6.55 0.82
CA ILE A 24 -7.02 7.81 0.69
C ILE A 24 -8.40 7.70 1.31
N GLN A 25 -9.13 6.59 1.09
CA GLN A 25 -10.43 6.37 1.71
C GLN A 25 -10.33 6.31 3.23
N THR A 26 -9.38 5.54 3.78
CA THR A 26 -9.14 5.47 5.23
C THR A 26 -8.86 6.85 5.83
N ARG A 27 -8.03 7.67 5.17
CA ARG A 27 -7.75 9.05 5.62
C ARG A 27 -8.99 9.94 5.59
N ARG A 28 -9.86 9.77 4.60
CA ARG A 28 -11.12 10.51 4.51
C ARG A 28 -12.04 10.18 5.68
N ILE A 29 -12.14 8.91 6.05
CA ILE A 29 -12.94 8.48 7.21
C ILE A 29 -12.38 9.07 8.50
N LEU A 30 -11.06 8.98 8.70
CA LEU A 30 -10.39 9.58 9.86
C LEU A 30 -10.61 11.10 9.96
N ALA A 31 -10.58 11.80 8.83
CA ALA A 31 -10.91 13.23 8.79
C ALA A 31 -12.36 13.50 9.21
N GLY A 32 -13.32 12.69 8.73
CA GLY A 32 -14.72 12.78 9.16
C GLY A 32 -14.91 12.55 10.66
N ILE A 33 -14.23 11.56 11.23
CA ILE A 33 -14.25 11.33 12.69
C ILE A 33 -13.70 12.55 13.44
N ALA A 34 -12.57 13.11 12.98
CA ALA A 34 -11.99 14.30 13.60
C ALA A 34 -12.91 15.54 13.50
N GLU A 35 -13.62 15.71 12.39
CA GLU A 35 -14.62 16.78 12.22
C GLU A 35 -15.79 16.63 13.19
N ILE A 36 -16.27 15.40 13.41
CA ILE A 36 -17.32 15.11 14.39
C ILE A 36 -16.82 15.38 15.81
N ASP A 37 -15.63 14.91 16.16
CA ASP A 37 -15.05 15.15 17.48
C ASP A 37 -14.87 16.66 17.76
N ALA A 38 -14.46 17.43 16.74
CA ALA A 38 -14.39 18.89 16.82
C ALA A 38 -15.77 19.55 16.94
N ALA A 39 -16.78 19.05 16.23
CA ALA A 39 -18.17 19.52 16.37
C ALA A 39 -18.71 19.29 17.79
N ARG A 40 -18.48 18.09 18.34
CA ARG A 40 -18.85 17.75 19.72
C ARG A 40 -18.14 18.62 20.75
N ALA A 41 -16.84 18.88 20.56
CA ALA A 41 -16.10 19.79 21.43
C ALA A 41 -16.71 21.20 21.44
N ARG A 42 -17.03 21.75 20.26
CA ARG A 42 -17.71 23.05 20.13
C ARG A 42 -19.10 23.07 20.77
N LEU A 43 -19.87 22.00 20.62
CA LEU A 43 -21.18 21.84 21.25
C LEU A 43 -21.05 21.87 22.79
N HIS A 44 -20.05 21.18 23.32
CA HIS A 44 -19.76 21.14 24.75
C HIS A 44 -19.30 22.51 25.28
N GLU A 45 -18.43 23.20 24.54
CA GLU A 45 -18.01 24.56 24.85
C GLU A 45 -19.19 25.54 24.84
N ALA A 46 -20.13 25.40 23.89
CA ALA A 46 -21.35 26.21 23.85
C ALA A 46 -22.26 25.98 25.07
N LEU A 47 -22.33 24.74 25.55
CA LEU A 47 -23.09 24.35 26.75
C LEU A 47 -22.44 24.84 28.05
N GLN A 48 -21.12 24.77 28.17
CA GLN A 48 -20.39 25.26 29.34
C GLN A 48 -20.18 26.78 29.34
N GLY A 49 -20.13 27.39 28.16
CA GLY A 49 -19.88 28.81 27.92
C GLY A 49 -21.11 29.72 27.98
N GLN A 50 -20.92 30.98 27.57
CA GLN A 50 -21.95 32.05 27.55
C GLN A 50 -23.11 31.79 26.57
N GLY A 51 -23.11 30.66 25.84
CA GLY A 51 -24.12 30.31 24.83
C GLY A 51 -25.45 29.82 25.40
N ALA A 52 -25.46 29.30 26.62
CA ALA A 52 -26.71 29.01 27.31
C ALA A 52 -27.47 30.33 27.61
N PRO A 53 -28.79 30.41 27.38
CA PRO A 53 -29.56 31.59 27.74
C PRO A 53 -29.49 31.85 29.26
N ARG A 54 -28.68 32.84 29.67
CA ARG A 54 -28.44 33.19 31.08
C ARG A 54 -29.35 34.32 31.60
N SER A 55 -30.20 34.89 30.75
CA SER A 55 -31.18 35.91 31.17
C SER A 55 -32.43 35.26 31.75
N ILE A 56 -33.07 35.95 32.70
CA ILE A 56 -34.35 35.54 33.31
C ILE A 56 -35.44 35.35 32.23
N GLU A 57 -35.42 36.21 31.20
CA GLU A 57 -36.34 36.18 30.07
C GLU A 57 -36.19 34.93 29.19
N ALA A 58 -34.99 34.33 29.18
CA ALA A 58 -34.70 33.17 28.35
C ALA A 58 -34.80 31.82 29.11
N ALA A 59 -35.02 31.86 30.42
CA ALA A 59 -35.21 30.68 31.27
C ALA A 59 -36.31 29.70 30.77
N PRO A 60 -37.46 30.13 30.21
CA PRO A 60 -38.47 29.22 29.67
C PRO A 60 -37.99 28.40 28.46
N TYR A 61 -37.02 28.91 27.70
CA TYR A 61 -36.51 28.27 26.48
C TYR A 61 -35.35 27.30 26.75
N LEU A 62 -34.71 27.42 27.92
CA LEU A 62 -33.56 26.60 28.31
C LEU A 62 -33.81 25.08 28.24
N PRO A 63 -34.96 24.54 28.69
CA PRO A 63 -35.23 23.09 28.59
C PRO A 63 -35.39 22.60 27.13
N GLY A 64 -35.86 23.46 26.23
CA GLY A 64 -35.96 23.16 24.80
C GLY A 64 -34.58 23.13 24.15
N TYR A 65 -33.77 24.16 24.43
CA TYR A 65 -32.38 24.25 23.99
C TYR A 65 -31.55 23.05 24.45
N LEU A 66 -31.59 22.69 25.74
CA LEU A 66 -30.84 21.54 26.25
C LEU A 66 -31.28 20.21 25.63
N ARG A 67 -32.58 20.06 25.30
CA ARG A 67 -33.07 18.87 24.58
C ARG A 67 -32.55 18.84 23.14
N ALA A 68 -32.56 19.98 22.44
CA ALA A 68 -32.03 20.07 21.08
C ALA A 68 -30.52 19.76 21.04
N MET A 69 -29.73 20.32 21.96
CA MET A 69 -28.28 20.06 22.03
C MET A 69 -27.98 18.59 22.35
N ARG A 70 -28.77 17.95 23.23
CA ARG A 70 -28.61 16.50 23.50
C ARG A 70 -28.97 15.63 22.30
N ALA A 71 -29.98 16.02 21.53
CA ALA A 71 -30.34 15.32 20.30
C ALA A 71 -29.20 15.44 19.27
N GLU A 72 -28.68 16.66 19.07
CA GLU A 72 -27.54 16.90 18.19
C GLU A 72 -26.27 16.13 18.63
N GLU A 73 -25.99 16.06 19.93
CA GLU A 73 -24.89 15.23 20.44
C GLU A 73 -25.11 13.74 20.15
N ALA A 74 -26.33 13.24 20.30
CA ALA A 74 -26.68 11.86 20.01
C ALA A 74 -26.49 11.53 18.52
N ASP A 75 -26.96 12.42 17.63
CA ASP A 75 -26.80 12.26 16.18
C ASP A 75 -25.31 12.24 15.78
N LEU A 76 -24.49 13.12 16.37
CA LEU A 76 -23.05 13.13 16.15
C LEU A 76 -22.37 11.85 16.64
N LEU A 77 -22.80 11.31 17.78
CA LEU A 77 -22.28 10.05 18.32
C LEU A 77 -22.66 8.85 17.45
N GLU A 78 -23.88 8.82 16.91
CA GLU A 78 -24.34 7.78 16.01
C GLU A 78 -23.52 7.79 14.71
N GLU A 79 -23.35 8.96 14.09
CA GLU A 79 -22.54 9.09 12.87
C GLU A 79 -21.06 8.73 13.15
N ARG A 80 -20.52 9.10 14.32
CA ARG A 80 -19.17 8.69 14.73
C ARG A 80 -19.04 7.17 14.82
N ALA A 81 -19.99 6.49 15.45
CA ALA A 81 -19.97 5.04 15.59
C ALA A 81 -20.07 4.33 14.23
N ARG A 82 -20.87 4.90 13.32
CA ARG A 82 -20.94 4.45 11.92
C ARG A 82 -19.58 4.59 11.23
N LEU A 83 -18.95 5.77 11.29
CA LEU A 83 -17.64 6.00 10.69
C LEU A 83 -16.54 5.11 11.31
N GLU A 84 -16.60 4.82 12.62
CA GLU A 84 -15.68 3.87 13.26
C GLU A 84 -15.83 2.44 12.72
N THR A 85 -17.07 2.03 12.42
CA THR A 85 -17.33 0.74 11.78
C THR A 85 -16.78 0.72 10.34
N GLU A 86 -17.06 1.76 9.56
CA GLU A 86 -16.52 1.91 8.20
C GLU A 86 -14.98 1.99 8.21
N LEU A 87 -14.38 2.61 9.23
CA LEU A 87 -12.93 2.68 9.41
C LEU A 87 -12.34 1.29 9.61
N ALA A 88 -12.91 0.49 10.51
CA ALA A 88 -12.42 -0.87 10.78
C ALA A 88 -12.46 -1.75 9.51
N GLU A 89 -13.53 -1.64 8.72
CA GLU A 89 -13.64 -2.31 7.43
C GLU A 89 -12.58 -1.81 6.43
N ALA A 90 -12.38 -0.50 6.37
CA ALA A 90 -11.40 0.12 5.48
C ALA A 90 -9.96 -0.27 5.84
N GLU A 91 -9.63 -0.38 7.12
CA GLU A 91 -8.33 -0.84 7.63
C GLU A 91 -8.09 -2.32 7.35
N ALA A 92 -9.10 -3.17 7.54
CA ALA A 92 -9.03 -4.59 7.19
C ALA A 92 -8.77 -4.77 5.68
N ALA A 93 -9.47 -4.00 4.84
CA ALA A 93 -9.25 -3.99 3.40
C ALA A 93 -7.85 -3.48 3.04
N LEU A 94 -7.36 -2.42 3.69
CA LEU A 94 -6.00 -1.89 3.48
C LEU A 94 -4.93 -2.95 3.79
N LEU A 95 -5.09 -3.66 4.92
CA LEU A 95 -4.18 -4.74 5.31
C LEU A 95 -4.21 -5.90 4.31
N ALA A 96 -5.38 -6.29 3.82
CA ALA A 96 -5.51 -7.32 2.80
C ALA A 96 -4.78 -6.93 1.51
N ARG A 97 -4.99 -5.70 1.02
CA ARG A 97 -4.30 -5.17 -0.18
C ARG A 97 -2.79 -5.10 0.01
N PHE A 98 -2.33 -4.71 1.19
CA PHE A 98 -0.91 -4.67 1.51
C PHE A 98 -0.28 -6.07 1.42
N ARG A 99 -0.95 -7.10 1.97
CA ARG A 99 -0.50 -8.50 1.88
C ARG A 99 -0.45 -8.97 0.43
N GLU A 100 -1.45 -8.64 -0.39
CA GLU A 100 -1.47 -8.96 -1.83
C GLU A 100 -0.34 -8.29 -2.61
N ALA A 101 -0.05 -7.02 -2.30
CA ALA A 101 1.06 -6.28 -2.91
C ALA A 101 2.41 -6.93 -2.54
N LYS A 102 2.63 -7.25 -1.25
CA LYS A 102 3.84 -7.93 -0.77
C LYS A 102 4.02 -9.31 -1.38
N ALA A 103 2.94 -10.06 -1.56
CA ALA A 103 3.00 -11.35 -2.25
C ALA A 103 3.47 -11.19 -3.71
N ASN A 104 2.99 -10.17 -4.41
CA ASN A 104 3.43 -9.90 -5.79
C ASN A 104 4.91 -9.49 -5.86
N GLU A 105 5.37 -8.65 -4.95
CA GLU A 105 6.77 -8.24 -4.86
C GLU A 105 7.69 -9.46 -4.68
N ARG A 106 7.36 -10.37 -3.76
CA ARG A 106 8.13 -11.60 -3.55
C ARG A 106 8.20 -12.48 -4.81
N LEU A 107 7.09 -12.58 -5.55
CA LEU A 107 7.07 -13.32 -6.81
C LEU A 107 7.95 -12.64 -7.87
N LEU A 108 7.90 -11.32 -7.97
CA LEU A 108 8.76 -10.55 -8.86
C LEU A 108 10.24 -10.76 -8.55
N ASP A 109 10.62 -10.70 -7.28
CA ASP A 109 12.00 -10.90 -6.84
C ASP A 109 12.49 -12.32 -7.15
N GLY A 110 11.64 -13.33 -6.93
CA GLY A 110 11.96 -14.72 -7.29
C GLY A 110 12.16 -14.91 -8.80
N VAL A 111 11.30 -14.32 -9.63
CA VAL A 111 11.43 -14.38 -11.10
C VAL A 111 12.67 -13.64 -11.58
N ARG A 112 12.97 -12.46 -11.03
CA ARG A 112 14.18 -11.69 -11.35
C ARG A 112 15.45 -12.45 -10.94
N GLY A 113 15.45 -13.07 -9.77
CA GLY A 113 16.55 -13.93 -9.31
C GLY A 113 16.79 -15.10 -10.26
N ALA A 114 15.74 -15.83 -10.62
CA ALA A 114 15.84 -16.96 -11.56
C ALA A 114 16.37 -16.53 -12.93
N LEU A 115 15.95 -15.37 -13.45
CA LEU A 115 16.46 -14.82 -14.70
C LEU A 115 17.95 -14.48 -14.62
N ARG A 116 18.41 -13.86 -13.54
CA ARG A 116 19.84 -13.57 -13.31
C ARG A 116 20.66 -14.85 -13.24
N THR A 117 20.18 -15.86 -12.52
CA THR A 117 20.86 -17.16 -12.43
C THR A 117 20.91 -17.87 -13.77
N ALA A 118 19.85 -17.80 -14.57
CA ALA A 118 19.83 -18.39 -15.91
C ALA A 118 20.82 -17.68 -16.86
N ALA A 119 20.87 -16.35 -16.82
CA ALA A 119 21.83 -15.56 -17.60
C ALA A 119 23.28 -15.88 -17.23
N ALA A 120 23.60 -15.90 -15.93
CA ALA A 120 24.95 -16.24 -15.46
C ALA A 120 25.38 -17.66 -15.86
N LYS A 121 24.45 -18.63 -15.86
CA LYS A 121 24.73 -19.99 -16.33
C LYS A 121 24.97 -20.05 -17.84
N ALA A 122 24.22 -19.28 -18.63
CA ALA A 122 24.42 -19.20 -20.07
C ALA A 122 25.78 -18.56 -20.40
N GLU A 123 26.13 -17.45 -19.75
CA GLU A 123 27.43 -16.79 -19.90
C GLU A 123 28.60 -17.72 -19.53
N ALA A 124 28.49 -18.46 -18.42
CA ALA A 124 29.50 -19.43 -18.02
C ALA A 124 29.67 -20.56 -19.05
N ALA A 125 28.57 -21.10 -19.59
CA ALA A 125 28.61 -22.12 -20.62
C ALA A 125 29.25 -21.61 -21.93
N GLU A 126 28.96 -20.36 -22.33
CA GLU A 126 29.61 -19.73 -23.48
C GLU A 126 31.13 -19.56 -23.28
N LEU A 127 31.56 -19.14 -22.10
CA LEU A 127 32.98 -19.01 -21.75
C LEU A 127 33.70 -20.37 -21.76
N ASP A 128 33.06 -21.41 -21.23
CA ASP A 128 33.60 -22.78 -21.24
C ASP A 128 33.74 -23.31 -22.68
N GLU A 129 32.77 -23.05 -23.56
CA GLU A 129 32.87 -23.39 -24.98
C GLU A 129 34.01 -22.66 -25.68
N ILE A 130 34.19 -21.37 -25.41
CA ILE A 130 35.29 -20.57 -25.96
C ILE A 130 36.64 -21.15 -25.50
N ALA A 131 36.77 -21.46 -24.20
CA ALA A 131 37.98 -22.06 -23.63
C ALA A 131 38.30 -23.42 -24.27
N LEU A 132 37.29 -24.27 -24.46
CA LEU A 132 37.43 -25.58 -25.11
C LEU A 132 37.86 -25.46 -26.58
N ARG A 133 37.29 -24.52 -27.33
CA ARG A 133 37.68 -24.25 -28.72
C ARG A 133 39.12 -23.73 -28.81
N ALA A 134 39.52 -22.84 -27.91
CA ALA A 134 40.90 -22.33 -27.84
C ALA A 134 41.91 -23.43 -27.51
N HIS A 135 41.57 -24.33 -26.57
CA HIS A 135 42.42 -25.48 -26.23
C HIS A 135 42.59 -26.43 -27.42
N ARG A 136 41.48 -26.83 -28.07
CA ARG A 136 41.50 -27.72 -29.24
C ARG A 136 42.23 -27.11 -30.45
N GLY A 137 42.12 -25.80 -30.65
CA GLY A 137 42.88 -25.08 -31.68
C GLY A 137 44.39 -25.06 -31.42
N ARG A 138 44.82 -25.21 -30.16
CA ARG A 138 46.24 -25.28 -29.76
C ARG A 138 46.85 -26.67 -29.99
N GLU A 139 46.05 -27.73 -29.85
CA GLU A 139 46.46 -29.11 -30.12
C GLU A 139 46.45 -29.46 -31.62
N GLY A 140 45.73 -28.69 -32.44
CA GLY A 140 45.70 -28.81 -33.91
C GLY A 140 46.81 -28.06 -34.66
N GLY A 141 47.85 -27.57 -33.98
CA GLY A 141 49.00 -26.92 -34.62
C GLY A 141 49.83 -27.94 -35.43
N PRO A 142 50.07 -27.69 -36.74
CA PRO A 142 50.57 -28.70 -37.66
C PRO A 142 51.99 -29.15 -37.32
N GLY A 143 52.14 -30.46 -37.16
CA GLY A 143 53.40 -31.13 -37.47
C GLY A 143 53.76 -30.91 -38.93
N LEU A 144 54.58 -29.89 -39.21
CA LEU A 144 55.25 -29.71 -40.49
C LEU A 144 56.71 -29.31 -40.26
N GLY A 145 57.60 -30.27 -40.48
CA GLY A 145 58.91 -30.01 -41.05
C GLY A 145 60.09 -29.82 -40.09
N ARG A 146 60.57 -30.89 -39.47
CA ARG A 146 62.04 -31.08 -39.37
C ARG A 146 62.41 -32.38 -40.05
N ARG A 147 62.72 -32.25 -41.34
CA ARG A 147 63.36 -33.31 -42.14
C ARG A 147 64.74 -33.62 -41.57
N ALA A 148 65.02 -34.92 -41.59
CA ALA A 148 66.30 -35.59 -41.57
C ALA A 148 67.52 -34.77 -42.02
N ARG A 149 68.61 -34.93 -41.27
CA ARG A 149 69.98 -34.93 -41.80
C ARG A 149 70.53 -36.33 -41.66
#